data_AF-A0A0F4Z3D3-F1
#
_entry.id   AF-A0A0F4Z3D3-F1
#
_cell.length_a   1.000
_cell.length_b   1.000
_cell.length_c   1.000
_cell.angle_alpha   90.00
_cell.angle_beta   90.00
_cell.angle_gamma   90.00
#
_symmetry.space_group_name_H-M   'P 1'
#
loop_
_entity.id
_entity.type
_entity.pdbx_description
1 polymer ?
#
loop_
_entity_poly.entity_id
_entity_poly.type
_entity_poly.pdbx_seq_one_letter_code
_entity_poly.pdbx_strand_id
1 'polypeptide(L)'
;MQKGIRRLTCLLPREEPSNNARSQQESARKYRWTRVTHDPISKSPPATTPWQPGVLQRFPWGGLLALLASLTSIIASSVTLALSNERPQSEWSLSPSVVLAICSTVGVASLHYAKSEAATLSWWISALQGGTIADLHRQWAVSTGIWSTLRFWRHFSRNSLATLGVTLCFVVAPLLQRASSVDSRPFAHPTTVSLAAATTDANFNTAMPMGSGWSAEYAPVVFMASNDGRAIKNLSDGAEYLGCPGTLTHRRCNITTGLVEYPVTIANHSLSLRSPEPQTFPFYPFAPWSVAGISAAAKYILNSSITLELSVLGYNSSLGPFVTQWDADFDGRLAADYIDAAKSNSNSCAMNITDPTEKVLSGLHELFLRTGLAAGQAKPVHIQTIDAEETIETLVYVAKYEYLIGAIVIMVLGIGSVAVSFHGWWQLGRPVSMSPVETANAFDSSLMRDEALSNASLDTLLKTVGERQIKYGVVQEKDDPVLRLGDPDVVVAPAKGECFR
;
A
#
# COMPACT_ATOMS: atom_id res chain seq x y z
N MET A 1 39.68 61.92 37.74
CA MET A 1 38.99 60.71 37.24
C MET A 1 39.95 59.54 37.30
N GLN A 2 39.88 58.74 38.37
CA GLN A 2 40.66 57.51 38.51
C GLN A 2 39.69 56.43 38.99
N LYS A 3 39.42 55.44 38.13
CA LYS A 3 38.60 54.26 38.44
C LYS A 3 39.51 53.20 39.05
N GLY A 4 39.27 52.90 40.32
CA GLY A 4 39.93 51.86 41.09
C GLY A 4 39.40 50.46 40.77
N ILE A 5 40.35 49.54 40.71
CA ILE A 5 40.23 48.08 40.61
C ILE A 5 39.48 47.54 41.84
N ARG A 6 38.46 46.68 41.66
CA ARG A 6 37.87 45.88 42.74
C ARG A 6 38.28 44.41 42.58
N ARG A 7 39.11 43.92 43.50
CA ARG A 7 39.29 42.50 43.81
C ARG A 7 38.09 42.04 44.66
N LEU A 8 37.49 40.91 44.32
CA LEU A 8 36.51 40.20 45.15
C LEU A 8 37.27 39.16 46.00
N THR A 9 37.33 39.42 47.31
CA THR A 9 37.85 38.51 48.32
C THR A 9 36.64 37.85 49.00
N CYS A 10 36.54 36.51 48.95
CA CYS A 10 35.54 35.77 49.72
C CYS A 10 35.93 35.77 51.21
N LEU A 11 35.14 36.43 52.05
CA LEU A 11 35.19 36.29 53.51
C LEU A 11 34.11 35.30 53.94
N LEU A 12 34.52 34.26 54.66
CA LEU A 12 33.65 33.35 55.41
C LEU A 12 33.08 34.08 56.65
N PRO A 13 31.81 33.84 57.04
CA PRO A 13 31.29 34.34 58.31
C PRO A 13 31.73 33.47 59.49
N ARG A 14 31.95 34.15 60.62
CA ARG A 14 32.37 33.64 61.92
C ARG A 14 31.12 33.36 62.76
N GLU A 15 30.86 32.09 63.10
CA GLU A 15 29.82 31.70 64.06
C GLU A 15 30.43 31.48 65.46
N GLU A 16 29.76 32.03 66.49
CA GLU A 16 29.97 31.73 67.91
C GLU A 16 29.16 30.49 68.34
N PRO A 17 29.58 29.78 69.41
CA PRO A 17 29.16 28.39 69.65
C PRO A 17 27.84 28.30 70.42
N SER A 18 26.91 27.46 69.95
CA SER A 18 25.72 27.06 70.70
C SER A 18 25.92 25.69 71.38
N ASN A 19 25.50 25.61 72.65
CA ASN A 19 25.60 24.47 73.56
C ASN A 19 24.75 23.26 73.12
N ASN A 20 25.16 22.55 72.06
CA ASN A 20 24.52 21.29 71.64
C ASN A 20 25.51 20.15 71.34
N ALA A 21 26.78 20.30 71.72
CA ALA A 21 27.83 19.33 71.39
C ALA A 21 27.78 18.01 72.18
N ARG A 22 26.98 17.90 73.26
CA ARG A 22 26.94 16.70 74.11
C ARG A 22 25.90 15.65 73.70
N SER A 23 24.83 16.03 72.98
CA SER A 23 23.80 15.09 72.52
C SER A 23 24.08 14.51 71.12
N GLN A 24 24.93 15.16 70.30
CA GLN A 24 25.35 14.63 69.00
C GLN A 24 26.54 13.65 69.08
N GLN A 25 27.38 13.73 70.12
CA GLN A 25 28.50 12.80 70.32
C GLN A 25 28.07 11.38 70.71
N GLU A 26 26.88 11.20 71.30
CA GLU A 26 26.34 9.86 71.63
C GLU A 26 25.68 9.17 70.43
N SER A 27 25.19 9.93 69.44
CA SER A 27 24.62 9.38 68.20
C SER A 27 25.70 9.04 67.15
N ALA A 28 26.85 9.70 67.20
CA ALA A 28 28.00 9.40 66.33
C ALA A 28 28.80 8.14 66.76
N ARG A 29 28.55 7.59 67.96
CA ARG A 29 29.14 6.30 68.40
C ARG A 29 28.45 5.07 67.81
N LYS A 30 27.26 5.21 67.21
CA LYS A 30 26.44 4.09 66.74
C LYS A 30 26.69 3.67 65.29
N TYR A 31 27.50 4.43 64.54
CA TYR A 31 27.93 4.09 63.18
C TYR A 31 29.46 4.07 63.08
N ARG A 32 30.11 3.35 64.00
CA ARG A 32 31.49 2.93 63.83
C ARG A 32 31.48 1.78 62.83
N TRP A 33 31.69 2.09 61.55
CA TRP A 33 32.01 1.10 60.53
C TRP A 33 33.14 0.23 61.06
N THR A 34 32.85 -1.05 61.26
CA THR A 34 33.86 -2.07 61.55
C THR A 34 34.85 -2.01 60.40
N ARG A 35 36.08 -1.59 60.70
CA ARG A 35 37.21 -1.71 59.80
C ARG A 35 37.35 -3.21 59.54
N VAL A 36 36.83 -3.69 58.42
CA VAL A 36 37.13 -5.02 57.91
C VAL A 36 38.64 -5.03 57.71
N THR A 37 39.35 -5.67 58.63
CA THR A 37 40.74 -6.04 58.41
C THR A 37 40.71 -7.02 57.25
N HIS A 38 41.02 -6.54 56.05
CA HIS A 38 41.38 -7.44 54.98
C HIS A 38 42.62 -8.20 55.46
N ASP A 39 42.44 -9.49 55.75
CA ASP A 39 43.54 -10.43 55.74
C ASP A 39 44.30 -10.24 54.42
N PRO A 40 45.65 -10.20 54.43
CA PRO A 40 46.42 -10.11 53.21
C PRO A 40 46.29 -11.47 52.51
N ILE A 41 45.22 -11.65 51.74
CA ILE A 41 45.16 -12.74 50.81
C ILE A 41 46.30 -12.45 49.83
N SER A 42 47.36 -13.24 49.90
CA SER A 42 48.37 -13.37 48.86
C SER A 42 47.67 -13.93 47.61
N LYS A 43 46.88 -13.10 46.94
CA LYS A 43 46.44 -13.39 45.58
C LYS A 43 47.63 -13.09 44.70
N SER A 44 48.28 -14.16 44.23
CA SER A 44 48.95 -14.12 42.93
C SER A 44 48.07 -13.31 41.96
N PRO A 45 48.64 -12.35 41.21
CA PRO A 45 47.85 -11.49 40.33
C PRO A 45 46.97 -12.37 39.43
N PRO A 46 45.70 -11.97 39.19
CA PRO A 46 44.80 -12.72 38.33
C PRO A 46 45.45 -12.94 36.96
N ALA A 47 45.27 -14.15 36.41
CA ALA A 47 45.88 -14.56 35.15
C ALA A 47 45.58 -13.53 34.04
N THR A 48 46.63 -12.88 33.58
CA THR A 48 46.59 -11.87 32.53
C THR A 48 46.37 -12.56 31.18
N THR A 49 45.36 -12.15 30.42
CA THR A 49 45.07 -12.78 29.13
C THR A 49 46.12 -12.36 28.10
N PRO A 50 46.71 -13.31 27.34
CA PRO A 50 47.73 -12.99 26.37
C PRO A 50 47.15 -12.16 25.21
N TRP A 51 47.94 -11.24 24.69
CA TRP A 51 47.61 -10.46 23.50
C TRP A 51 47.62 -11.34 22.26
N GLN A 52 46.44 -11.63 21.71
CA GLN A 52 46.29 -12.50 20.55
C GLN A 52 45.54 -11.80 19.42
N PRO A 53 46.25 -11.10 18.52
CA PRO A 53 45.64 -10.52 17.33
C PRO A 53 45.33 -11.63 16.32
N GLY A 54 44.23 -11.46 15.58
CA GLY A 54 43.82 -12.42 14.57
C GLY A 54 42.45 -12.14 13.99
N VAL A 55 42.27 -12.52 12.72
CA VAL A 55 41.03 -12.27 11.96
C VAL A 55 39.84 -13.00 12.58
N LEU A 56 40.04 -14.24 13.05
CA LEU A 56 38.99 -15.11 13.62
C LEU A 56 38.93 -15.09 15.15
N GLN A 57 40.04 -14.76 15.83
CA GLN A 57 40.11 -14.82 17.30
C GLN A 57 39.34 -13.69 17.98
N ARG A 58 39.26 -12.51 17.34
CA ARG A 58 38.61 -11.30 17.88
C ARG A 58 37.53 -10.77 16.95
N PHE A 59 36.82 -11.69 16.29
CA PHE A 59 35.76 -11.33 15.35
C PHE A 59 34.56 -10.71 16.09
N PRO A 60 34.02 -9.56 15.64
CA PRO A 60 32.94 -8.84 16.31
C PRO A 60 31.58 -9.50 16.06
N TRP A 61 31.30 -10.62 16.72
CA TRP A 61 30.07 -11.39 16.56
C TRP A 61 28.80 -10.58 16.85
N GLY A 62 28.80 -9.74 17.89
CA GLY A 62 27.66 -8.88 18.19
C GLY A 62 27.33 -7.91 17.05
N GLY A 63 28.36 -7.28 16.47
CA GLY A 63 28.23 -6.42 15.30
C GLY A 63 27.71 -7.17 14.08
N LEU A 64 28.27 -8.35 13.77
CA LEU A 64 27.83 -9.17 12.64
C LEU A 64 26.37 -9.61 12.78
N LEU A 65 25.99 -10.14 13.95
CA LEU A 65 24.61 -10.58 14.21
C LEU A 65 23.63 -9.42 14.09
N ALA A 66 24.00 -8.22 14.52
CA ALA A 66 23.18 -7.04 14.38
C ALA A 66 23.05 -6.55 12.92
N LEU A 67 24.13 -6.62 12.12
CA LEU A 67 24.05 -6.36 10.68
C LEU A 67 23.17 -7.39 9.95
N LEU A 68 23.28 -8.67 10.32
CA LEU A 68 22.42 -9.73 9.79
C LEU A 68 20.95 -9.53 10.19
N ALA A 69 20.68 -9.16 11.44
CA ALA A 69 19.32 -8.84 11.89
C ALA A 69 18.72 -7.69 11.07
N SER A 70 19.49 -6.64 10.80
CA SER A 70 19.09 -5.52 9.94
C SER A 70 18.81 -5.97 8.49
N LEU A 71 19.65 -6.85 7.93
CA LEU A 71 19.44 -7.42 6.60
C LEU A 71 18.18 -8.31 6.56
N THR A 72 17.96 -9.14 7.59
CA THR A 72 16.76 -9.99 7.65
C THR A 72 15.48 -9.18 7.78
N SER A 73 15.51 -8.03 8.46
CA SER A 73 14.31 -7.22 8.63
C SER A 73 13.88 -6.52 7.34
N ILE A 74 14.83 -6.08 6.49
CA ILE A 74 14.52 -5.53 5.17
C ILE A 74 14.01 -6.62 4.21
N ILE A 75 14.56 -7.84 4.29
CA ILE A 75 14.07 -8.99 3.52
C ILE A 75 12.64 -9.35 3.96
N ALA A 76 12.39 -9.47 5.27
CA ALA A 76 11.06 -9.77 5.80
C ALA A 76 10.03 -8.70 5.41
N SER A 77 10.42 -7.42 5.41
CA SER A 77 9.59 -6.31 4.93
C SER A 77 9.23 -6.47 3.45
N SER A 78 10.23 -6.81 2.62
CA SER A 78 10.04 -7.00 1.17
C SER A 78 9.12 -8.19 0.88
N VAL A 79 9.31 -9.31 1.58
CA VAL A 79 8.47 -10.51 1.45
C VAL A 79 7.04 -10.22 1.89
N THR A 80 6.85 -9.52 3.02
CA THR A 80 5.51 -9.17 3.51
C THR A 80 4.75 -8.34 2.49
N LEU A 81 5.39 -7.31 1.92
CA LEU A 81 4.81 -6.46 0.86
C LEU A 81 4.45 -7.26 -0.40
N ALA A 82 5.34 -8.17 -0.81
CA ALA A 82 5.11 -9.00 -1.99
C ALA A 82 3.94 -9.97 -1.79
N LEU A 83 3.82 -10.58 -0.61
CA LEU A 83 2.73 -11.50 -0.28
C LEU A 83 1.40 -10.79 -0.06
N SER A 84 1.41 -9.57 0.45
CA SER A 84 0.18 -8.81 0.71
C SER A 84 -0.42 -8.15 -0.53
N ASN A 85 0.34 -8.01 -1.62
CA ASN A 85 -0.14 -7.30 -2.80
C ASN A 85 -1.36 -8.00 -3.41
N GLU A 86 -2.40 -7.21 -3.70
CA GLU A 86 -3.66 -7.68 -4.29
C GLU A 86 -4.42 -8.70 -3.44
N ARG A 87 -4.14 -8.74 -2.13
CA ARG A 87 -4.87 -9.60 -1.19
C ARG A 87 -5.89 -8.80 -0.38
N PRO A 88 -7.08 -9.37 -0.14
CA PRO A 88 -8.10 -8.73 0.67
C PRO A 88 -7.65 -8.62 2.12
N GLN A 89 -8.09 -7.55 2.80
CA GLN A 89 -7.72 -7.28 4.19
C GLN A 89 -8.16 -8.39 5.16
N SER A 90 -9.25 -9.11 4.86
CA SER A 90 -9.81 -10.17 5.71
C SER A 90 -8.93 -11.42 5.83
N GLU A 91 -8.03 -11.66 4.88
CA GLU A 91 -7.13 -12.83 4.91
C GLU A 91 -5.98 -12.67 5.92
N TRP A 92 -5.71 -11.44 6.38
CA TRP A 92 -4.53 -11.11 7.18
C TRP A 92 -4.88 -10.93 8.66
N SER A 93 -4.33 -11.79 9.52
CA SER A 93 -4.47 -11.64 10.98
C SER A 93 -3.68 -10.43 11.51
N LEU A 94 -2.50 -10.17 10.96
CA LEU A 94 -1.69 -9.00 11.25
C LEU A 94 -1.59 -8.17 9.98
N SER A 95 -1.98 -6.89 10.07
CA SER A 95 -1.88 -5.99 8.92
C SER A 95 -0.41 -5.86 8.47
N PRO A 96 -0.13 -5.90 7.15
CA PRO A 96 1.21 -5.73 6.60
C PRO A 96 1.92 -4.49 7.15
N SER A 97 1.20 -3.38 7.31
CA SER A 97 1.74 -2.12 7.85
C SER A 97 2.30 -2.25 9.28
N VAL A 98 1.71 -3.11 10.12
CA VAL A 98 2.23 -3.39 11.47
C VAL A 98 3.51 -4.22 11.40
N VAL A 99 3.56 -5.24 10.55
CA VAL A 99 4.78 -6.05 10.34
C VAL A 99 5.92 -5.18 9.84
N LEU A 100 5.64 -4.25 8.91
CA LEU A 100 6.62 -3.30 8.39
C LEU A 100 7.14 -2.33 9.47
N ALA A 101 6.26 -1.85 10.36
CA ALA A 101 6.67 -1.02 11.49
C ALA A 101 7.61 -1.77 12.44
N ILE A 102 7.29 -3.02 12.78
CA ILE A 102 8.14 -3.86 13.64
C ILE A 102 9.49 -4.15 12.95
N CYS A 103 9.49 -4.55 11.68
CA CYS A 103 10.72 -4.87 10.96
C CYS A 103 11.63 -3.63 10.80
N SER A 104 11.05 -2.46 10.54
CA SER A 104 11.82 -1.21 10.41
C SER A 104 12.47 -0.79 11.74
N THR A 105 11.74 -0.90 12.85
CA THR A 105 12.26 -0.56 14.18
C THR A 105 13.38 -1.51 14.61
N VAL A 106 13.20 -2.82 14.43
CA VAL A 106 14.23 -3.83 14.70
C VAL A 106 15.45 -3.61 13.79
N GLY A 107 15.25 -3.31 12.51
CA GLY A 107 16.32 -3.11 11.54
C GLY A 107 17.19 -1.88 11.84
N VAL A 108 16.56 -0.77 12.21
CA VAL A 108 17.27 0.47 12.56
C VAL A 108 17.95 0.35 13.92
N ALA A 109 17.28 -0.23 14.92
CA ALA A 109 17.86 -0.41 16.27
C ALA A 109 19.08 -1.33 16.25
N SER A 110 19.02 -2.44 15.52
CA SER A 110 20.16 -3.35 15.34
C SER A 110 21.33 -2.65 14.63
N LEU A 111 21.07 -1.85 13.60
CA LEU A 111 22.13 -1.08 12.94
C LEU A 111 22.76 -0.03 13.86
N HIS A 112 21.98 0.61 14.75
CA HIS A 112 22.51 1.50 15.78
C HIS A 112 23.45 0.79 16.75
N TYR A 113 23.07 -0.40 17.20
CA TYR A 113 23.93 -1.22 18.06
C TYR A 113 25.22 -1.61 17.34
N ALA A 114 25.13 -2.09 16.08
CA ALA A 114 26.31 -2.39 15.27
C ALA A 114 27.23 -1.18 15.11
N LYS A 115 26.68 0.02 14.93
CA LYS A 115 27.46 1.27 14.87
C LYS A 115 28.22 1.53 16.16
N SER A 116 27.59 1.33 17.33
CA SER A 116 28.27 1.54 18.62
C SER A 116 29.44 0.59 18.84
N GLU A 117 29.30 -0.67 18.44
CA GLU A 117 30.38 -1.67 18.47
C GLU A 117 31.50 -1.35 17.44
N ALA A 118 31.15 -0.87 16.26
CA ALA A 118 32.14 -0.43 15.28
C ALA A 118 32.93 0.79 15.78
N ALA A 119 32.27 1.72 16.48
CA ALA A 119 32.87 2.94 17.00
C ALA A 119 33.90 2.65 18.11
N THR A 120 33.58 1.75 19.04
CA THR A 120 34.51 1.31 20.10
C THR A 120 35.76 0.70 19.48
N LEU A 121 35.61 -0.23 18.55
CA LEU A 121 36.75 -0.86 17.86
C LEU A 121 37.59 0.16 17.09
N SER A 122 36.94 1.01 16.30
CA SER A 122 37.64 2.04 15.52
C SER A 122 38.43 3.01 16.39
N TRP A 123 37.93 3.36 17.58
CA TRP A 123 38.62 4.21 18.54
C TRP A 123 39.89 3.54 19.07
N TRP A 124 39.81 2.29 19.52
CA TRP A 124 40.96 1.54 20.03
C TRP A 124 42.02 1.24 18.96
N ILE A 125 41.59 0.97 17.73
CA ILE A 125 42.50 0.79 16.59
C ILE A 125 43.27 2.09 16.31
N SER A 126 42.59 3.23 16.38
CA SER A 126 43.22 4.53 16.16
C SER A 126 44.17 4.88 17.31
N ALA A 127 43.82 4.51 18.54
CA ALA A 127 44.70 4.64 19.70
C ALA A 127 45.98 3.80 19.56
N LEU A 128 45.90 2.57 19.01
CA LEU A 128 47.06 1.71 18.74
C LEU A 128 47.98 2.28 17.64
N GLN A 129 47.40 2.90 16.60
CA GLN A 129 48.15 3.52 15.52
C GLN A 129 48.85 4.82 15.98
N GLY A 130 48.29 5.46 17.01
CA GLY A 130 48.77 6.72 17.56
C GLY A 130 48.13 7.92 16.88
N GLY A 131 48.06 9.03 17.61
CA GLY A 131 47.51 10.29 17.12
C GLY A 131 47.35 11.31 18.23
N THR A 132 46.75 12.46 17.91
CA THR A 132 46.50 13.50 18.91
C THR A 132 45.30 13.14 19.80
N ILE A 133 45.28 13.64 21.04
CA ILE A 133 44.10 13.53 21.92
C ILE A 133 42.87 14.16 21.24
N ALA A 134 43.07 15.26 20.51
CA ALA A 134 42.02 15.93 19.75
C ALA A 134 41.43 15.02 18.65
N ASP A 135 42.26 14.25 17.93
CA ASP A 135 41.79 13.30 16.91
C ASP A 135 40.97 12.15 17.51
N LEU A 136 41.45 11.57 18.62
CA LEU A 136 40.74 10.52 19.36
C LEU A 136 39.39 11.03 19.90
N HIS A 137 39.37 12.25 20.44
CA HIS A 137 38.14 12.90 20.88
C HIS A 137 37.18 13.15 19.69
N ARG A 138 37.70 13.68 18.57
CA ARG A 138 36.89 13.96 17.36
C ARG A 138 36.24 12.68 16.83
N GLN A 139 37.01 11.60 16.73
CA GLN A 139 36.51 10.32 16.24
C GLN A 139 35.42 9.73 17.14
N TRP A 140 35.59 9.82 18.47
CA TRP A 140 34.54 9.43 19.42
C TRP A 140 33.31 10.34 19.31
N ALA A 141 33.50 11.66 19.30
CA ALA A 141 32.41 12.62 19.18
C ALA A 141 31.58 12.39 17.92
N VAL A 142 32.21 12.14 16.75
CA VAL A 142 31.53 11.80 15.49
C VAL A 142 30.65 10.54 15.61
N SER A 143 31.05 9.57 16.43
CA SER A 143 30.29 8.34 16.59
C SER A 143 29.02 8.50 17.44
N THR A 144 29.01 9.44 18.39
CA THR A 144 27.91 9.61 19.35
C THR A 144 26.71 10.36 18.76
N GLY A 145 26.89 11.16 17.70
CA GLY A 145 25.78 11.91 17.11
C GLY A 145 26.07 12.57 15.77
N ILE A 146 25.01 13.03 15.10
CA ILE A 146 25.14 13.69 13.80
C ILE A 146 25.65 15.12 13.91
N TRP A 147 25.34 15.82 15.02
CA TRP A 147 25.76 17.21 15.23
C TRP A 147 27.28 17.39 15.27
N SER A 148 27.98 16.46 15.92
CA SER A 148 29.45 16.41 15.91
C SER A 148 29.98 16.08 14.52
N THR A 149 29.33 15.19 13.76
CA THR A 149 29.70 14.88 12.38
C THR A 149 29.59 16.11 11.48
N LEU A 150 28.53 16.90 11.61
CA LEU A 150 28.36 18.16 10.88
C LEU A 150 29.41 19.20 11.30
N ARG A 151 29.67 19.33 12.60
CA ARG A 151 30.69 20.25 13.13
C ARG A 151 32.09 19.94 12.61
N PHE A 152 32.41 18.65 12.44
CA PHE A 152 33.72 18.18 12.02
C PHE A 152 33.76 17.72 10.56
N TRP A 153 32.86 18.21 9.71
CA TRP A 153 32.68 17.74 8.33
C TRP A 153 33.97 17.76 7.48
N ARG A 154 34.89 18.70 7.72
CA ARG A 154 36.16 18.81 6.99
C ARG A 154 37.14 17.65 7.27
N HIS A 155 36.94 16.92 8.36
CA HIS A 155 37.77 15.77 8.74
C HIS A 155 36.95 14.48 8.65
N PHE A 156 36.63 14.09 7.41
CA PHE A 156 35.79 12.93 7.13
C PHE A 156 36.49 11.63 7.52
N SER A 157 35.84 10.82 8.35
CA SER A 157 36.35 9.54 8.84
C SER A 157 35.38 8.39 8.52
N ARG A 158 35.81 7.13 8.64
CA ARG A 158 34.92 5.96 8.46
C ARG A 158 33.70 6.02 9.39
N ASN A 159 33.90 6.45 10.64
CA ASN A 159 32.83 6.62 11.63
C ASN A 159 31.85 7.74 11.24
N SER A 160 32.30 8.75 10.48
CA SER A 160 31.43 9.79 9.92
C SER A 160 30.43 9.19 8.93
N LEU A 161 30.90 8.31 8.04
CA LEU A 161 30.06 7.61 7.07
C LEU A 161 29.02 6.74 7.78
N ALA A 162 29.43 5.98 8.79
CA ALA A 162 28.52 5.15 9.58
C ALA A 162 27.48 5.98 10.33
N THR A 163 27.86 7.08 10.99
CA THR A 163 26.89 7.95 11.67
C THR A 163 25.88 8.56 10.69
N LEU A 164 26.32 9.05 9.53
CA LEU A 164 25.43 9.60 8.51
C LEU A 164 24.49 8.52 7.94
N GLY A 165 25.03 7.34 7.61
CA GLY A 165 24.25 6.23 7.07
C GLY A 165 23.17 5.75 8.03
N VAL A 166 23.52 5.50 9.30
CA VAL A 166 22.55 5.12 10.33
C VAL A 166 21.52 6.22 10.57
N THR A 167 21.91 7.49 10.58
CA THR A 167 20.95 8.59 10.77
C THR A 167 19.95 8.69 9.61
N LEU A 168 20.40 8.46 8.37
CA LEU A 168 19.51 8.41 7.22
C LEU A 168 18.50 7.25 7.32
N CYS A 169 18.88 6.14 7.97
CA CYS A 169 18.00 4.98 8.14
C CYS A 169 16.76 5.26 8.99
N PHE A 170 16.69 6.35 9.76
CA PHE A 170 15.44 6.75 10.42
C PHE A 170 14.30 7.05 9.42
N VAL A 171 14.61 7.41 8.17
CA VAL A 171 13.62 7.63 7.10
C VAL A 171 13.05 6.31 6.56
N VAL A 172 13.66 5.16 6.84
CA VAL A 172 13.18 3.86 6.37
C VAL A 172 11.81 3.51 6.97
N ALA A 173 11.56 3.85 8.23
CA ALA A 173 10.27 3.59 8.89
C ALA A 173 9.09 4.26 8.16
N PRO A 174 9.07 5.59 7.92
CA PRO A 174 7.98 6.23 7.19
C PRO A 174 7.90 5.80 5.72
N LEU A 175 9.01 5.49 5.06
CA LEU A 175 8.99 4.94 3.70
C LEU A 175 8.27 3.58 3.64
N LEU A 176 8.63 2.66 4.54
CA LEU A 176 7.99 1.34 4.60
C LEU A 176 6.51 1.43 5.00
N GLN A 177 6.13 2.37 5.88
CA GLN A 177 4.71 2.61 6.20
C GLN A 177 3.92 3.09 4.97
N ARG A 178 4.51 3.91 4.09
CA ARG A 178 3.88 4.37 2.85
C ARG A 178 3.90 3.33 1.73
N ALA A 179 4.74 2.30 1.83
CA ALA A 179 4.82 1.24 0.84
C ALA A 179 3.56 0.36 0.83
N SER A 180 2.84 0.25 1.95
CA SER A 180 1.56 -0.46 2.06
C SER A 180 0.41 0.55 2.04
N SER A 181 -0.48 0.45 1.05
CA SER A 181 -1.71 1.24 0.97
C SER A 181 -2.93 0.34 0.87
N VAL A 182 -4.07 0.85 1.31
CA VAL A 182 -5.36 0.15 1.21
C VAL A 182 -6.19 0.87 0.15
N ASP A 183 -6.72 0.11 -0.80
CA ASP A 183 -7.51 0.59 -1.92
C ASP A 183 -8.83 -0.18 -1.99
N SER A 184 -9.93 0.50 -2.31
CA SER A 184 -11.23 -0.15 -2.50
C SER A 184 -11.32 -0.68 -3.92
N ARG A 185 -11.37 -2.01 -4.08
CA ARG A 185 -11.49 -2.64 -5.40
C ARG A 185 -12.71 -3.55 -5.48
N PRO A 186 -13.42 -3.58 -6.63
CA PRO A 186 -14.51 -4.52 -6.84
C PRO A 186 -13.95 -5.94 -6.89
N PHE A 187 -14.41 -6.81 -6.00
CA PHE A 187 -14.03 -8.22 -5.95
C PHE A 187 -15.26 -9.08 -6.15
N ALA A 188 -15.13 -10.08 -7.02
CA ALA A 188 -16.21 -11.00 -7.34
C ALA A 188 -16.17 -12.20 -6.38
N HIS A 189 -17.27 -12.41 -5.67
CA HIS A 189 -17.46 -13.53 -4.77
C HIS A 189 -18.56 -14.46 -5.33
N PRO A 190 -18.30 -15.78 -5.40
CA PRO A 190 -19.37 -16.73 -5.70
C PRO A 190 -20.36 -16.74 -4.54
N THR A 191 -21.61 -16.46 -4.85
CA THR A 191 -22.72 -16.36 -3.89
C THR A 191 -23.89 -17.17 -4.43
N THR A 192 -24.66 -17.81 -3.57
CA THR A 192 -25.92 -18.45 -3.97
C THR A 192 -27.08 -17.50 -3.70
N VAL A 193 -27.88 -17.20 -4.72
CA VAL A 193 -29.10 -16.40 -4.56
C VAL A 193 -30.30 -17.33 -4.52
N SER A 194 -31.17 -17.14 -3.52
CA SER A 194 -32.44 -17.86 -3.41
C SER A 194 -33.57 -17.03 -4.02
N LEU A 195 -34.16 -17.54 -5.10
CA LEU A 195 -35.30 -16.93 -5.78
C LEU A 195 -36.54 -17.80 -5.60
N ALA A 196 -37.65 -17.17 -5.22
CA ALA A 196 -38.94 -17.84 -5.19
C ALA A 196 -39.42 -18.11 -6.61
N ALA A 197 -39.61 -19.39 -6.94
CA ALA A 197 -40.20 -19.83 -8.19
C ALA A 197 -41.70 -20.03 -8.03
N ALA A 198 -42.48 -19.50 -8.97
CA ALA A 198 -43.91 -19.78 -9.10
C ALA A 198 -44.13 -21.23 -9.56
N THR A 199 -45.20 -21.89 -9.09
CA THR A 199 -45.61 -23.15 -9.70
C THR A 199 -46.28 -22.93 -11.05
N THR A 200 -46.16 -23.93 -11.91
CA THR A 200 -47.01 -24.10 -13.09
C THR A 200 -48.41 -24.59 -12.72
N ASP A 201 -48.90 -24.34 -11.49
CA ASP A 201 -50.26 -24.75 -11.12
C ASP A 201 -51.24 -24.05 -12.06
N ALA A 202 -52.17 -24.82 -12.61
CA ALA A 202 -53.13 -24.44 -13.64
C ALA A 202 -54.03 -23.21 -13.31
N ASN A 203 -53.87 -22.64 -12.11
CA ASN A 203 -54.59 -21.48 -11.58
C ASN A 203 -53.87 -20.14 -11.78
N PHE A 204 -52.63 -20.12 -12.27
CA PHE A 204 -51.99 -18.92 -12.85
C PHE A 204 -52.12 -18.93 -14.39
N ASN A 205 -53.28 -19.34 -14.86
CA ASN A 205 -53.68 -19.17 -16.24
C ASN A 205 -54.09 -17.71 -16.44
N THR A 206 -53.32 -16.99 -17.23
CA THR A 206 -53.81 -15.72 -17.76
C THR A 206 -54.88 -16.06 -18.80
N ALA A 207 -56.13 -16.15 -18.38
CA ALA A 207 -57.18 -16.89 -19.07
C ALA A 207 -57.58 -16.26 -20.42
N MET A 208 -57.46 -17.03 -21.50
CA MET A 208 -58.42 -17.27 -22.58
C MET A 208 -57.88 -18.46 -23.40
N PRO A 209 -58.67 -19.52 -23.67
CA PRO A 209 -58.19 -20.69 -24.41
C PRO A 209 -58.11 -20.33 -25.90
N MET A 210 -56.91 -20.15 -26.42
CA MET A 210 -56.67 -20.01 -27.86
C MET A 210 -55.58 -20.98 -28.32
N GLY A 211 -55.77 -21.51 -29.53
CA GLY A 211 -55.02 -22.63 -30.09
C GLY A 211 -53.50 -22.43 -30.17
N SER A 212 -52.80 -23.54 -30.37
CA SER A 212 -51.34 -23.67 -30.46
C SER A 212 -50.75 -22.81 -31.58
N GLY A 213 -50.23 -21.64 -31.22
CA GLY A 213 -49.54 -20.71 -32.12
C GLY A 213 -50.23 -19.36 -32.15
N TRP A 214 -49.50 -18.32 -31.75
CA TRP A 214 -49.98 -16.95 -31.81
C TRP A 214 -49.15 -16.15 -32.81
N SER A 215 -49.84 -15.64 -33.83
CA SER A 215 -49.34 -14.56 -34.69
C SER A 215 -49.88 -13.27 -34.10
N ALA A 216 -49.02 -12.54 -33.39
CA ALA A 216 -49.37 -11.20 -32.95
C ALA A 216 -48.62 -10.21 -33.83
N GLU A 217 -49.38 -9.43 -34.58
CA GLU A 217 -48.90 -8.30 -35.34
C GLU A 217 -48.86 -7.12 -34.36
N TYR A 218 -47.67 -6.77 -33.87
CA TYR A 218 -47.48 -5.71 -32.86
C TYR A 218 -47.22 -4.33 -33.48
N ALA A 219 -46.98 -4.30 -34.79
CA ALA A 219 -46.87 -3.10 -35.60
C ALA A 219 -47.53 -3.34 -36.97
N PRO A 220 -48.85 -3.67 -37.06
CA PRO A 220 -49.49 -3.76 -38.36
C PRO A 220 -49.29 -2.44 -39.10
N VAL A 221 -48.58 -2.49 -40.22
CA VAL A 221 -48.61 -1.43 -41.20
C VAL A 221 -49.92 -1.64 -41.97
N VAL A 222 -50.93 -0.85 -41.62
CA VAL A 222 -52.25 -0.93 -42.25
C VAL A 222 -52.22 -0.03 -43.48
N PHE A 223 -52.21 -0.65 -44.65
CA PHE A 223 -52.31 0.10 -45.90
C PHE A 223 -53.77 0.40 -46.21
N MET A 224 -54.15 1.66 -46.06
CA MET A 224 -55.38 2.18 -46.65
C MET A 224 -55.01 2.90 -47.95
N ALA A 225 -54.97 2.13 -49.04
CA ALA A 225 -54.99 2.76 -50.36
C ALA A 225 -56.34 3.47 -50.50
N SER A 226 -56.32 4.79 -50.73
CA SER A 226 -57.50 5.54 -51.12
C SER A 226 -58.25 4.76 -52.22
N ASN A 227 -59.57 4.61 -52.06
CA ASN A 227 -60.46 3.74 -52.83
C ASN A 227 -60.53 4.03 -54.36
N ASP A 228 -59.67 4.89 -54.89
CA ASP A 228 -59.66 5.30 -56.30
C ASP A 228 -58.95 4.31 -57.24
N GLY A 229 -58.93 3.00 -56.93
CA GLY A 229 -58.68 1.92 -57.89
C GLY A 229 -57.38 1.97 -58.71
N ARG A 230 -56.45 2.87 -58.42
CA ARG A 230 -55.17 3.03 -59.13
C ARG A 230 -54.13 2.22 -58.39
N ALA A 231 -54.15 0.92 -58.67
CA ALA A 231 -53.15 -0.04 -58.25
C ALA A 231 -51.73 0.47 -58.51
N ILE A 232 -50.83 0.16 -57.59
CA ILE A 232 -49.38 0.16 -57.78
C ILE A 232 -49.09 -0.66 -59.04
N LYS A 233 -48.88 0.00 -60.17
CA LYS A 233 -48.36 -0.66 -61.37
C LYS A 233 -46.88 -0.92 -61.13
N ASN A 234 -46.44 -2.17 -61.31
CA ASN A 234 -45.02 -2.43 -61.54
C ASN A 234 -44.59 -1.66 -62.80
N LEU A 235 -43.82 -0.59 -62.64
CA LEU A 235 -43.28 0.17 -63.77
C LEU A 235 -42.23 -0.70 -64.48
N SER A 236 -42.61 -1.28 -65.62
CA SER A 236 -41.71 -2.05 -66.48
C SER A 236 -41.27 -1.30 -67.73
N ASP A 237 -41.76 -0.09 -68.02
CA ASP A 237 -41.36 0.62 -69.24
C ASP A 237 -41.37 2.14 -69.04
N GLY A 238 -40.18 2.71 -68.82
CA GLY A 238 -39.70 4.01 -69.34
C GLY A 238 -40.53 5.30 -69.23
N ALA A 239 -41.72 5.30 -68.61
CA ALA A 239 -42.57 6.48 -68.45
C ALA A 239 -42.45 7.03 -67.02
N GLU A 240 -41.84 8.20 -66.87
CA GLU A 240 -41.80 8.94 -65.60
C GLU A 240 -43.21 9.45 -65.26
N TYR A 241 -43.88 8.77 -64.33
CA TYR A 241 -44.95 9.36 -63.53
C TYR A 241 -44.53 9.42 -62.06
N LEU A 242 -45.05 10.46 -61.42
CA LEU A 242 -44.71 10.96 -60.10
C LEU A 242 -45.38 10.14 -59.01
N GLY A 243 -44.88 8.93 -58.77
CA GLY A 243 -45.27 8.06 -57.66
C GLY A 243 -44.05 7.75 -56.80
N CYS A 244 -44.22 7.63 -55.49
CA CYS A 244 -43.13 7.30 -54.57
C CYS A 244 -42.89 5.77 -54.54
N PRO A 245 -41.85 5.22 -55.20
CA PRO A 245 -41.56 3.79 -55.16
C PRO A 245 -41.07 3.39 -53.75
N GLY A 246 -41.50 2.22 -53.27
CA GLY A 246 -41.09 1.70 -51.97
C GLY A 246 -41.18 0.18 -51.90
N THR A 247 -40.41 -0.41 -50.99
CA THR A 247 -40.42 -1.85 -50.70
C THR A 247 -41.00 -2.08 -49.32
N LEU A 248 -42.09 -2.84 -49.24
CA LEU A 248 -42.68 -3.27 -47.98
C LEU A 248 -42.22 -4.70 -47.66
N THR A 249 -41.62 -4.88 -46.48
CA THR A 249 -41.28 -6.21 -45.95
C THR A 249 -42.14 -6.52 -44.74
N HIS A 250 -43.03 -7.51 -44.86
CA HIS A 250 -43.83 -8.00 -43.73
C HIS A 250 -43.14 -9.19 -43.06
N ARG A 251 -42.83 -9.09 -41.77
CA ARG A 251 -42.30 -10.19 -40.96
C ARG A 251 -43.38 -10.67 -39.98
N ARG A 252 -43.69 -11.96 -40.04
CA ARG A 252 -44.63 -12.60 -39.12
C ARG A 252 -43.86 -13.57 -38.22
N CYS A 253 -43.75 -13.23 -36.94
CA CYS A 253 -43.07 -14.05 -35.95
C CYS A 253 -44.10 -14.89 -35.19
N ASN A 254 -43.92 -16.22 -35.17
CA ASN A 254 -44.71 -17.10 -34.31
C ASN A 254 -43.93 -17.34 -33.03
N ILE A 255 -44.45 -16.86 -31.91
CA ILE A 255 -43.81 -17.05 -30.61
C ILE A 255 -44.41 -18.32 -30.01
N THR A 256 -43.56 -19.19 -29.49
CA THR A 256 -43.97 -20.45 -28.86
C THR A 256 -43.55 -20.47 -27.39
N THR A 257 -44.28 -21.19 -26.55
CA THR A 257 -43.85 -21.43 -25.17
C THR A 257 -42.55 -22.22 -25.15
N GLY A 258 -41.59 -21.80 -24.33
CA GLY A 258 -40.32 -22.48 -24.11
C GLY A 258 -39.79 -22.21 -22.71
N LEU A 259 -38.82 -23.00 -22.27
CA LEU A 259 -38.05 -22.69 -21.07
C LEU A 259 -36.93 -21.73 -21.47
N VAL A 260 -36.82 -20.60 -20.77
CA VAL A 260 -35.85 -19.55 -21.11
C VAL A 260 -35.03 -19.18 -19.89
N GLU A 261 -33.71 -19.16 -20.05
CA GLU A 261 -32.77 -18.70 -19.04
C GLU A 261 -32.33 -17.27 -19.36
N TYR A 262 -32.67 -16.35 -18.45
CA TYR A 262 -32.40 -14.93 -18.59
C TYR A 262 -31.14 -14.56 -17.79
N PRO A 263 -30.07 -14.07 -18.45
CA PRO A 263 -28.92 -13.53 -17.73
C PRO A 263 -29.30 -12.16 -17.15
N VAL A 264 -29.36 -12.06 -15.83
CA VAL A 264 -29.79 -10.84 -15.12
C VAL A 264 -28.64 -10.20 -14.34
N THR A 265 -28.70 -8.88 -14.22
CA THR A 265 -27.85 -8.09 -13.32
C THR A 265 -28.72 -7.41 -12.29
N ILE A 266 -28.44 -7.67 -11.02
CA ILE A 266 -29.11 -7.03 -9.88
C ILE A 266 -28.16 -5.97 -9.34
N ALA A 267 -28.56 -4.70 -9.44
CA ALA A 267 -27.79 -3.57 -8.92
C ALA A 267 -28.74 -2.57 -8.30
N ASN A 268 -28.43 -2.06 -7.09
CA ASN A 268 -29.20 -1.00 -6.43
C ASN A 268 -30.72 -1.28 -6.37
N HIS A 269 -31.12 -2.49 -5.97
CA HIS A 269 -32.52 -2.95 -5.93
C HIS A 269 -33.23 -3.01 -7.29
N SER A 270 -32.52 -2.79 -8.39
CA SER A 270 -33.03 -2.89 -9.75
C SER A 270 -32.53 -4.17 -10.41
N LEU A 271 -33.41 -4.80 -11.19
CA LEU A 271 -33.09 -5.96 -12.01
C LEU A 271 -33.06 -5.53 -13.49
N SER A 272 -32.01 -5.90 -14.19
CA SER A 272 -31.83 -5.62 -15.62
C SER A 272 -31.40 -6.87 -16.37
N LEU A 273 -31.82 -6.98 -17.64
CA LEU A 273 -31.41 -8.04 -18.55
C LEU A 273 -30.02 -7.71 -19.13
N ARG A 274 -29.08 -8.66 -19.08
CA ARG A 274 -27.70 -8.50 -19.60
C ARG A 274 -27.60 -8.76 -21.10
N SER A 275 -28.47 -9.62 -21.65
CA SER A 275 -28.47 -10.03 -23.06
C SER A 275 -29.82 -9.78 -23.73
N PRO A 276 -29.85 -9.27 -24.97
CA PRO A 276 -31.07 -9.19 -25.78
C PRO A 276 -31.58 -10.59 -26.21
N GLU A 277 -30.67 -11.55 -26.36
CA GLU A 277 -30.96 -12.93 -26.78
C GLU A 277 -30.71 -13.90 -25.59
N PRO A 278 -31.77 -14.39 -24.93
CA PRO A 278 -31.66 -15.32 -23.81
C PRO A 278 -31.45 -16.76 -24.31
N GLN A 279 -30.94 -17.63 -23.45
CA GLN A 279 -30.80 -19.04 -23.81
C GLN A 279 -32.16 -19.72 -23.75
N THR A 280 -32.57 -20.34 -24.85
CA THR A 280 -33.86 -21.03 -24.96
C THR A 280 -33.66 -22.54 -24.97
N PHE A 281 -34.44 -23.24 -24.16
CA PHE A 281 -34.49 -24.70 -24.12
C PHE A 281 -35.83 -25.17 -24.70
N PRO A 282 -35.83 -26.13 -25.64
CA PRO A 282 -37.05 -26.67 -26.20
C PRO A 282 -37.85 -27.35 -25.09
N PHE A 283 -39.07 -26.89 -24.86
CA PHE A 283 -39.97 -27.42 -23.86
C PHE A 283 -41.25 -27.90 -24.55
N TYR A 284 -41.62 -29.16 -24.32
CA TYR A 284 -42.88 -29.73 -24.83
C TYR A 284 -43.95 -29.64 -23.74
N PRO A 285 -44.89 -28.70 -23.82
CA PRO A 285 -45.93 -28.57 -22.81
C PRO A 285 -46.90 -29.76 -22.85
N PHE A 286 -47.17 -30.32 -21.67
CA PHE A 286 -48.16 -31.39 -21.48
C PHE A 286 -49.62 -30.87 -21.46
N ALA A 287 -49.85 -29.55 -21.48
CA ALA A 287 -51.17 -28.93 -21.48
C ALA A 287 -51.18 -27.58 -22.24
N PRO A 288 -52.32 -27.14 -22.82
CA PRO A 288 -52.44 -25.83 -23.45
C PRO A 288 -52.43 -24.72 -22.38
N TRP A 289 -51.26 -24.17 -22.11
CA TRP A 289 -51.10 -23.04 -21.20
C TRP A 289 -51.54 -21.74 -21.88
N SER A 290 -52.32 -20.91 -21.18
CA SER A 290 -52.83 -19.65 -21.73
C SER A 290 -51.89 -18.48 -21.40
N VAL A 291 -51.28 -17.92 -22.45
CA VAL A 291 -50.41 -16.72 -22.41
C VAL A 291 -51.26 -15.43 -22.50
N ALA A 292 -52.59 -15.50 -22.34
CA ALA A 292 -53.51 -14.45 -22.76
C ALA A 292 -53.33 -13.11 -22.03
N GLY A 293 -52.99 -13.10 -20.75
CA GLY A 293 -52.75 -11.88 -19.98
C GLY A 293 -51.39 -11.25 -20.28
N ILE A 294 -50.38 -12.07 -20.58
CA ILE A 294 -49.12 -11.54 -21.10
C ILE A 294 -49.34 -10.98 -22.51
N SER A 295 -50.18 -11.63 -23.33
CA SER A 295 -50.55 -11.12 -24.65
C SER A 295 -51.36 -9.81 -24.56
N ALA A 296 -52.25 -9.68 -23.57
CA ALA A 296 -53.00 -8.46 -23.32
C ALA A 296 -52.07 -7.33 -22.85
N ALA A 297 -51.16 -7.61 -21.92
CA ALA A 297 -50.15 -6.65 -21.48
C ALA A 297 -49.21 -6.23 -22.61
N ALA A 298 -48.74 -7.19 -23.41
CA ALA A 298 -47.94 -6.94 -24.61
C ALA A 298 -48.72 -6.07 -25.61
N LYS A 299 -50.02 -6.32 -25.81
CA LYS A 299 -50.87 -5.45 -26.63
C LYS A 299 -50.93 -4.03 -26.07
N TYR A 300 -51.10 -3.83 -24.77
CA TYR A 300 -51.09 -2.47 -24.20
C TYR A 300 -49.75 -1.74 -24.37
N ILE A 301 -48.63 -2.46 -24.33
CA ILE A 301 -47.29 -1.86 -24.34
C ILE A 301 -46.76 -1.68 -25.76
N LEU A 302 -47.03 -2.65 -26.64
CA LEU A 302 -46.37 -2.78 -27.94
C LEU A 302 -47.31 -2.53 -29.12
N ASN A 303 -48.63 -2.48 -28.93
CA ASN A 303 -49.57 -2.23 -30.03
C ASN A 303 -49.29 -0.86 -30.63
N SER A 304 -48.90 -0.90 -31.89
CA SER A 304 -48.67 0.27 -32.71
C SER A 304 -49.20 0.01 -34.10
N SER A 305 -49.60 1.04 -34.82
CA SER A 305 -49.95 0.89 -36.23
C SER A 305 -49.43 2.07 -37.01
N ILE A 306 -49.08 1.79 -38.26
CA ILE A 306 -48.64 2.81 -39.20
C ILE A 306 -49.59 2.74 -40.37
N THR A 307 -50.32 3.83 -40.61
CA THR A 307 -51.17 3.97 -41.78
C THR A 307 -50.45 4.85 -42.77
N LEU A 308 -50.11 4.28 -43.92
CA LEU A 308 -49.50 5.03 -45.02
C LEU A 308 -50.60 5.41 -46.01
N GLU A 309 -50.85 6.71 -46.12
CA GLU A 309 -51.79 7.31 -47.06
C GLU A 309 -51.01 8.04 -48.18
N LEU A 310 -51.48 7.88 -49.41
CA LEU A 310 -50.91 8.59 -50.55
C LEU A 310 -51.65 9.91 -50.74
N SER A 311 -51.01 11.03 -50.43
CA SER A 311 -51.57 12.36 -50.58
C SER A 311 -51.14 13.01 -51.89
N VAL A 312 -52.11 13.64 -52.58
CA VAL A 312 -51.89 14.38 -53.82
C VAL A 312 -51.88 15.88 -53.51
N LEU A 313 -50.72 16.53 -53.61
CA LEU A 313 -50.54 17.94 -53.25
C LEU A 313 -50.86 18.94 -54.38
N GLY A 314 -51.16 18.47 -55.60
CA GLY A 314 -51.52 19.35 -56.72
C GLY A 314 -52.04 18.61 -57.95
N TYR A 315 -53.00 19.23 -58.66
CA TYR A 315 -53.64 18.69 -59.85
C TYR A 315 -53.46 19.64 -61.04
N ASN A 316 -52.90 19.14 -62.15
CA ASN A 316 -52.81 19.86 -63.41
C ASN A 316 -53.77 19.23 -64.42
N SER A 317 -54.65 20.03 -65.04
CA SER A 317 -55.65 19.57 -66.02
C SER A 317 -55.05 18.95 -67.29
N SER A 318 -53.75 19.15 -67.54
CA SER A 318 -53.01 18.65 -68.72
C SER A 318 -52.14 17.43 -68.44
N LEU A 319 -51.67 17.25 -67.19
CA LEU A 319 -50.67 16.25 -66.81
C LEU A 319 -51.13 15.30 -65.69
N GLY A 320 -52.31 15.54 -65.12
CA GLY A 320 -52.80 14.83 -63.95
C GLY A 320 -52.14 15.31 -62.64
N PRO A 321 -52.25 14.53 -61.54
CA PRO A 321 -51.63 14.87 -60.27
C PRO A 321 -50.10 14.84 -60.39
N PHE A 322 -49.42 15.87 -59.89
CA PHE A 322 -47.97 16.06 -60.14
C PHE A 322 -47.10 16.21 -58.88
N VAL A 323 -47.66 16.03 -57.68
CA VAL A 323 -46.89 15.84 -56.44
C VAL A 323 -47.63 14.81 -55.59
N THR A 324 -47.08 13.60 -55.48
CA THR A 324 -47.57 12.59 -54.52
C THR A 324 -46.61 12.49 -53.34
N GLN A 325 -47.15 12.54 -52.14
CA GLN A 325 -46.43 12.37 -50.88
C GLN A 325 -46.94 11.14 -50.16
N TRP A 326 -46.06 10.42 -49.46
CA TRP A 326 -46.50 9.52 -48.40
C TRP A 326 -46.79 10.33 -47.15
N ASP A 327 -48.05 10.36 -46.74
CA ASP A 327 -48.42 10.75 -45.40
C ASP A 327 -48.51 9.51 -44.54
N ALA A 328 -47.97 9.60 -43.34
CA ALA A 328 -47.96 8.50 -42.40
C ALA A 328 -48.65 8.95 -41.13
N ASP A 329 -49.76 8.30 -40.83
CA ASP A 329 -50.44 8.41 -39.55
C ASP A 329 -49.95 7.31 -38.62
N PHE A 330 -49.66 7.67 -37.38
CA PHE A 330 -49.01 6.79 -36.42
C PHE A 330 -49.89 6.65 -35.20
N ASP A 331 -50.21 5.41 -34.85
CA ASP A 331 -50.83 5.07 -33.59
C ASP A 331 -49.87 4.25 -32.73
N GLY A 332 -49.80 4.57 -31.45
CA GLY A 332 -48.92 3.92 -30.50
C GLY A 332 -47.46 4.40 -30.52
N ARG A 333 -46.75 4.13 -29.41
CA ARG A 333 -45.41 4.66 -29.14
C ARG A 333 -44.32 4.01 -29.99
N LEU A 334 -44.42 2.71 -30.26
CA LEU A 334 -43.40 1.96 -31.00
C LEU A 334 -43.31 2.41 -32.46
N ALA A 335 -44.43 2.80 -33.08
CA ALA A 335 -44.43 3.33 -34.44
C ALA A 335 -43.58 4.60 -34.55
N ALA A 336 -43.77 5.56 -33.64
CA ALA A 336 -43.09 6.85 -33.64
C ALA A 336 -41.57 6.75 -33.49
N ASP A 337 -41.07 5.76 -32.74
CA ASP A 337 -39.64 5.59 -32.45
C ASP A 337 -38.83 5.00 -33.63
N TYR A 338 -39.49 4.39 -34.63
CA TYR A 338 -38.83 3.59 -35.68
C TYR A 338 -38.83 4.22 -37.08
N ILE A 339 -39.39 5.42 -37.22
CA ILE A 339 -39.35 6.18 -38.47
C ILE A 339 -38.11 7.06 -38.50
N ASP A 340 -37.28 6.85 -39.52
CA ASP A 340 -36.25 7.80 -39.93
C ASP A 340 -36.84 8.71 -41.01
N ALA A 341 -37.54 9.76 -40.57
CA ALA A 341 -38.01 10.81 -41.44
C ALA A 341 -36.82 11.68 -41.81
N ALA A 342 -36.05 11.25 -42.82
CA ALA A 342 -34.94 12.01 -43.35
C ALA A 342 -35.39 13.47 -43.61
N LYS A 343 -34.74 14.39 -42.89
CA LYS A 343 -34.75 15.86 -43.05
C LYS A 343 -35.53 16.33 -44.29
N SER A 344 -36.71 16.88 -44.04
CA SER A 344 -37.67 17.40 -45.01
C SER A 344 -37.08 18.47 -45.92
N ASN A 345 -36.40 18.06 -46.98
CA ASN A 345 -36.04 18.93 -48.09
C ASN A 345 -36.95 18.56 -49.27
N SER A 346 -38.17 19.11 -49.24
CA SER A 346 -39.12 19.33 -50.35
C SER A 346 -39.51 18.18 -51.32
N ASN A 347 -38.96 16.97 -51.22
CA ASN A 347 -39.35 15.81 -52.03
C ASN A 347 -39.73 14.63 -51.10
N SER A 348 -41.03 14.47 -50.89
CA SER A 348 -41.67 13.74 -49.79
C SER A 348 -41.87 12.24 -49.99
N CYS A 349 -40.96 11.59 -50.72
CA CYS A 349 -40.95 10.13 -50.91
C CYS A 349 -39.95 9.39 -50.01
N ALA A 350 -39.09 10.11 -49.29
CA ALA A 350 -38.04 9.52 -48.46
C ALA A 350 -38.55 9.22 -47.04
N MET A 351 -39.28 8.11 -46.90
CA MET A 351 -39.65 7.54 -45.60
C MET A 351 -38.94 6.20 -45.42
N ASN A 352 -38.15 6.07 -44.36
CA ASN A 352 -37.54 4.80 -43.99
C ASN A 352 -38.06 4.36 -42.61
N ILE A 353 -38.55 3.14 -42.53
CA ILE A 353 -39.04 2.53 -41.28
C ILE A 353 -38.12 1.35 -40.98
N THR A 354 -37.46 1.42 -39.83
CA THR A 354 -36.54 0.38 -39.39
C THR A 354 -37.27 -0.78 -38.73
N ASP A 355 -36.67 -1.98 -38.76
CA ASP A 355 -37.28 -3.20 -38.23
C ASP A 355 -37.36 -3.16 -36.68
N PRO A 356 -38.56 -3.19 -36.07
CA PRO A 356 -38.72 -3.12 -34.62
C PRO A 356 -38.59 -4.48 -33.91
N THR A 357 -38.28 -5.57 -34.64
CA THR A 357 -38.29 -6.95 -34.12
C THR A 357 -37.48 -7.09 -32.82
N GLU A 358 -36.25 -6.57 -32.77
CA GLU A 358 -35.38 -6.65 -31.59
C GLU A 358 -36.00 -6.00 -30.33
N LYS A 359 -36.66 -4.85 -30.50
CA LYS A 359 -37.27 -4.12 -29.39
C LYS A 359 -38.56 -4.77 -28.91
N VAL A 360 -39.33 -5.33 -29.84
CA VAL A 360 -40.51 -6.14 -29.52
C VAL A 360 -40.08 -7.37 -28.71
N LEU A 361 -39.06 -8.09 -29.16
CA LEU A 361 -38.53 -9.27 -28.46
C LEU A 361 -37.96 -8.91 -27.08
N SER A 362 -37.16 -7.85 -26.98
CA SER A 362 -36.61 -7.37 -25.70
C SER A 362 -37.71 -6.97 -24.71
N GLY A 363 -38.74 -6.25 -25.16
CA GLY A 363 -39.87 -5.85 -24.32
C GLY A 363 -40.71 -7.05 -23.86
N LEU A 364 -40.87 -8.06 -24.71
CA LEU A 364 -41.53 -9.31 -24.34
C LEU A 364 -40.70 -10.10 -23.32
N HIS A 365 -39.39 -10.25 -23.50
CA HIS A 365 -38.50 -10.92 -22.54
C HIS A 365 -38.56 -10.28 -21.15
N GLU A 366 -38.53 -8.93 -21.09
CA GLU A 366 -38.67 -8.20 -19.84
C GLU A 366 -40.04 -8.43 -19.18
N LEU A 367 -41.11 -8.43 -19.96
CA LEU A 367 -42.46 -8.71 -19.48
C LEU A 367 -42.57 -10.14 -18.94
N PHE A 368 -42.06 -11.14 -19.67
CA PHE A 368 -42.04 -12.54 -19.23
C PHE A 368 -41.25 -12.73 -17.93
N LEU A 369 -40.06 -12.14 -17.82
CA LEU A 369 -39.22 -12.24 -16.62
C LEU A 369 -39.88 -11.59 -15.40
N ARG A 370 -40.36 -10.35 -15.53
CA ARG A 370 -40.97 -9.61 -14.43
C ARG A 370 -42.29 -10.25 -13.96
N THR A 371 -43.10 -10.77 -14.88
CA THR A 371 -44.34 -11.49 -14.54
C THR A 371 -44.04 -12.80 -13.81
N GLY A 372 -43.04 -13.56 -14.25
CA GLY A 372 -42.57 -14.76 -13.56
C GLY A 372 -42.10 -14.47 -12.13
N LEU A 373 -41.29 -13.42 -11.95
CA LEU A 373 -40.80 -13.01 -10.63
C LEU A 373 -41.93 -12.56 -9.70
N ALA A 374 -42.87 -11.75 -10.20
CA ALA A 374 -44.03 -11.29 -9.41
C ALA A 374 -44.93 -12.45 -8.99
N ALA A 375 -45.16 -13.42 -9.88
CA ALA A 375 -45.92 -14.63 -9.57
C ALA A 375 -45.22 -15.46 -8.48
N GLY A 376 -43.89 -15.59 -8.56
CA GLY A 376 -43.08 -16.31 -7.57
C GLY A 376 -43.13 -15.68 -6.19
N GLN A 377 -43.15 -14.34 -6.11
CA GLN A 377 -43.30 -13.61 -4.85
C GLN A 377 -44.71 -13.72 -4.25
N ALA A 378 -45.75 -13.71 -5.08
CA ALA A 378 -47.14 -13.73 -4.62
C ALA A 378 -47.54 -15.07 -3.98
N LYS A 379 -47.07 -16.19 -4.55
CA LYS A 379 -47.29 -17.55 -4.02
C LYS A 379 -46.02 -18.40 -4.22
N PRO A 380 -45.07 -18.37 -3.26
CA PRO A 380 -43.83 -19.12 -3.38
C PRO A 380 -44.10 -20.63 -3.32
N VAL A 381 -44.05 -21.26 -4.50
CA VAL A 381 -44.04 -22.72 -4.73
C VAL A 381 -42.77 -23.37 -4.19
N HIS A 382 -41.67 -22.89 -4.75
CA HIS A 382 -40.39 -23.54 -4.66
C HIS A 382 -39.23 -22.55 -4.48
N ILE A 383 -38.32 -22.97 -3.61
CA ILE A 383 -36.97 -22.52 -3.31
C ILE A 383 -35.91 -22.67 -4.41
N GLN A 384 -35.82 -21.86 -5.48
CA GLN A 384 -34.70 -22.05 -6.42
C GLN A 384 -33.42 -21.40 -5.88
N THR A 385 -32.35 -22.18 -5.73
CA THR A 385 -31.00 -21.66 -5.44
C THR A 385 -30.19 -21.60 -6.73
N ILE A 386 -29.71 -20.41 -7.07
CA ILE A 386 -28.96 -20.14 -8.30
C ILE A 386 -27.57 -19.66 -7.91
N ASP A 387 -26.55 -20.24 -8.55
CA ASP A 387 -25.18 -19.75 -8.42
C ASP A 387 -25.06 -18.38 -9.11
N ALA A 388 -24.61 -17.40 -8.35
CA ALA A 388 -24.44 -16.02 -8.76
C ALA A 388 -23.04 -15.52 -8.42
N GLU A 389 -22.64 -14.44 -9.09
CA GLU A 389 -21.38 -13.76 -8.82
C GLU A 389 -21.71 -12.37 -8.27
N GLU A 390 -21.38 -12.14 -7.00
CA GLU A 390 -21.60 -10.88 -6.32
C GLU A 390 -20.34 -10.04 -6.36
N THR A 391 -20.42 -8.81 -6.88
CA THR A 391 -19.30 -7.87 -6.88
C THR A 391 -19.42 -6.92 -5.69
N ILE A 392 -18.57 -7.08 -4.68
CA ILE A 392 -18.52 -6.22 -3.51
C ILE A 392 -17.24 -5.39 -3.54
N GLU A 393 -17.32 -4.12 -3.14
CA GLU A 393 -16.13 -3.30 -2.90
C GLU A 393 -15.42 -3.80 -1.64
N THR A 394 -14.26 -4.43 -1.81
CA THR A 394 -13.44 -4.91 -0.70
C THR A 394 -12.16 -4.09 -0.60
N LEU A 395 -11.67 -3.94 0.63
CA LEU A 395 -10.40 -3.28 0.91
C LEU A 395 -9.26 -4.25 0.62
N VAL A 396 -8.46 -3.92 -0.39
CA VAL A 396 -7.33 -4.73 -0.86
C VAL A 396 -6.03 -3.99 -0.58
N TYR A 397 -5.01 -4.72 -0.15
CA TYR A 397 -3.67 -4.16 0.04
C TYR A 397 -2.97 -3.96 -1.32
N VAL A 398 -2.51 -2.74 -1.57
CA VAL A 398 -1.75 -2.37 -2.76
C VAL A 398 -0.35 -1.96 -2.36
N ALA A 399 0.63 -2.69 -2.89
CA ALA A 399 2.04 -2.43 -2.66
C ALA A 399 2.56 -1.32 -3.59
N LYS A 400 3.13 -0.27 -3.01
CA LYS A 400 3.83 0.82 -3.73
C LYS A 400 5.33 0.59 -3.68
N TYR A 401 5.83 -0.14 -4.67
CA TYR A 401 7.23 -0.58 -4.74
C TYR A 401 8.27 0.55 -4.77
N GLU A 402 7.89 1.75 -5.21
CA GLU A 402 8.77 2.93 -5.23
C GLU A 402 9.31 3.27 -3.82
N TYR A 403 8.44 3.24 -2.81
CA TYR A 403 8.84 3.49 -1.43
C TYR A 403 9.67 2.34 -0.86
N LEU A 404 9.38 1.09 -1.26
CA LEU A 404 10.15 -0.08 -0.85
C LEU A 404 11.58 -0.03 -1.41
N ILE A 405 11.75 0.30 -2.68
CA ILE A 405 13.08 0.45 -3.31
C ILE A 405 13.87 1.54 -2.58
N GLY A 406 13.26 2.70 -2.31
CA GLY A 406 13.89 3.78 -1.55
C GLY A 406 14.35 3.32 -0.15
N ALA A 407 13.51 2.58 0.56
CA ALA A 407 13.83 2.01 1.86
C ALA A 407 15.00 1.00 1.79
N ILE A 408 15.00 0.09 0.81
CA ILE A 408 16.06 -0.90 0.60
C ILE A 408 17.39 -0.21 0.33
N VAL A 409 17.42 0.78 -0.57
CA VAL A 409 18.65 1.49 -0.93
C VAL A 409 19.24 2.20 0.29
N ILE A 410 18.43 2.94 1.05
CA ILE A 410 18.89 3.61 2.27
C ILE A 410 19.42 2.61 3.28
N MET A 411 18.72 1.50 3.49
CA MET A 411 19.10 0.49 4.47
C MET A 411 20.42 -0.19 4.10
N VAL A 412 20.60 -0.57 2.83
CA VAL A 412 21.82 -1.20 2.33
C VAL A 412 23.01 -0.25 2.41
N LEU A 413 22.83 1.03 2.09
CA LEU A 413 23.86 2.05 2.27
C LEU A 413 24.23 2.23 3.75
N GLY A 414 23.24 2.22 4.65
CA GLY A 414 23.44 2.22 6.09
C GLY A 414 24.28 1.03 6.57
N ILE A 415 23.88 -0.19 6.19
CA ILE A 415 24.60 -1.43 6.51
C ILE A 415 26.04 -1.37 5.98
N GLY A 416 26.23 -0.98 4.72
CA GLY A 416 27.55 -0.84 4.10
C GLY A 416 28.44 0.17 4.83
N SER A 417 27.88 1.33 5.21
CA SER A 417 28.61 2.37 5.95
C SER A 417 29.13 1.90 7.32
N VAL A 418 28.32 1.10 8.03
CA VAL A 418 28.71 0.52 9.33
C VAL A 418 29.71 -0.62 9.12
N ALA A 419 29.51 -1.47 8.12
CA ALA A 419 30.42 -2.57 7.80
C ALA A 419 31.86 -2.08 7.52
N VAL A 420 32.03 -0.98 6.78
CA VAL A 420 33.34 -0.36 6.53
C VAL A 420 34.03 0.10 7.81
N SER A 421 33.27 0.49 8.83
CA SER A 421 33.82 0.98 10.11
C SER A 421 34.42 -0.12 10.98
N PHE A 422 34.06 -1.39 10.73
CA PHE A 422 34.69 -2.52 11.44
C PHE A 422 36.15 -2.75 11.00
N HIS A 423 36.55 -2.28 9.82
CA HIS A 423 37.87 -2.58 9.24
C HIS A 423 39.04 -2.33 10.21
N GLY A 424 39.80 -3.38 10.51
CA GLY A 424 40.97 -3.34 11.39
C GLY A 424 40.79 -4.07 12.72
N TRP A 425 39.63 -4.71 12.97
CA TRP A 425 39.37 -5.47 14.21
C TRP A 425 40.44 -6.51 14.54
N TRP A 426 41.10 -7.08 13.53
CA TRP A 426 42.15 -8.09 13.67
C TRP A 426 43.43 -7.58 14.35
N GLN A 427 43.62 -6.27 14.48
CA GLN A 427 44.78 -5.66 15.14
C GLN A 427 44.66 -5.69 16.68
N LEU A 428 43.44 -5.84 17.21
CA LEU A 428 43.19 -5.87 18.64
C LEU A 428 43.47 -7.27 19.19
N GLY A 429 44.25 -7.37 20.27
CA GLY A 429 44.58 -8.65 20.90
C GLY A 429 43.72 -9.01 22.11
N ARG A 430 42.86 -8.10 22.58
CA ARG A 430 41.96 -8.27 23.72
C ARG A 430 40.54 -7.76 23.41
N PRO A 431 39.49 -8.26 24.07
CA PRO A 431 38.18 -7.62 24.01
C PRO A 431 38.29 -6.22 24.60
N VAL A 432 37.74 -5.23 23.91
CA VAL A 432 37.82 -3.83 24.30
C VAL A 432 36.42 -3.24 24.38
N SER A 433 36.21 -2.39 25.37
CA SER A 433 35.00 -1.61 25.58
C SER A 433 35.37 -0.14 25.74
N MET A 434 34.39 0.76 25.54
CA MET A 434 34.51 2.17 25.95
C MET A 434 33.91 2.37 27.35
N SER A 435 34.05 1.38 28.24
CA SER A 435 33.59 1.53 29.62
C SER A 435 34.43 2.59 30.35
N PRO A 436 33.85 3.37 31.29
CA PRO A 436 34.60 4.36 32.03
C PRO A 436 35.81 3.79 32.77
N VAL A 437 35.72 2.55 33.25
CA VAL A 437 36.79 1.86 33.98
C VAL A 437 37.94 1.50 33.03
N GLU A 438 37.64 0.91 31.87
CA GLU A 438 38.68 0.54 30.90
C GLU A 438 39.34 1.76 30.28
N THR A 439 38.55 2.80 29.98
CA THR A 439 39.04 4.06 29.45
C THR A 439 39.92 4.76 30.49
N ALA A 440 39.49 4.85 31.76
CA ALA A 440 40.30 5.44 32.83
C ALA A 440 41.58 4.65 33.12
N ASN A 441 41.55 3.32 32.99
CA ASN A 441 42.77 2.51 33.15
C ASN A 441 43.76 2.75 32.00
N ALA A 442 43.27 3.00 30.79
CA ALA A 442 44.14 3.30 29.65
C ALA A 442 44.69 4.74 29.66
N PHE A 443 43.90 5.70 30.11
CA PHE A 443 44.33 7.07 30.35
C PHE A 443 44.94 7.17 31.75
N ASP A 444 46.21 6.80 31.89
CA ASP A 444 46.94 7.02 33.14
C ASP A 444 46.86 8.52 33.51
N SER A 445 46.40 8.81 34.73
CA SER A 445 46.17 10.17 35.21
C SER A 445 47.44 11.04 35.21
N SER A 446 48.62 10.43 35.14
CA SER A 446 49.91 11.12 35.01
C SER A 446 50.02 11.93 33.69
N LEU A 447 49.44 11.42 32.59
CA LEU A 447 49.50 12.05 31.27
C LEU A 447 48.78 13.40 31.20
N MET A 448 47.81 13.62 32.09
CA MET A 448 46.95 14.81 32.13
C MET A 448 47.22 15.70 33.35
N ARG A 449 48.00 15.25 34.35
CA ARG A 449 48.16 15.93 35.65
C ARG A 449 48.86 17.28 35.59
N ASP A 450 49.83 17.43 34.68
CA ASP A 450 50.70 18.61 34.67
C ASP A 450 50.12 19.79 33.86
N GLU A 451 49.17 19.52 32.95
CA GLU A 451 48.66 20.52 31.99
C GLU A 451 47.14 20.69 31.99
N ALA A 452 46.35 19.73 32.51
CA ALA A 452 44.89 19.81 32.48
C ALA A 452 44.33 20.63 33.67
N LEU A 453 43.69 21.76 33.36
CA LEU A 453 42.94 22.56 34.33
C LEU A 453 41.69 21.78 34.81
N SER A 454 41.66 21.43 36.11
CA SER A 454 40.66 20.52 36.74
C SER A 454 39.17 20.90 36.55
N ASN A 455 38.82 22.17 36.30
CA ASN A 455 37.43 22.59 36.03
C ASN A 455 37.18 23.14 34.60
N ALA A 456 38.18 23.07 33.72
CA ALA A 456 38.10 23.74 32.43
C ALA A 456 37.06 23.09 31.51
N SER A 457 36.44 23.91 30.66
CA SER A 457 35.52 23.41 29.64
C SER A 457 36.25 22.50 28.64
N LEU A 458 35.51 21.57 28.01
CA LEU A 458 36.07 20.66 27.01
C LEU A 458 36.84 21.38 25.90
N ASP A 459 36.36 22.53 25.43
CA ASP A 459 37.03 23.32 24.38
C ASP A 459 38.38 23.88 24.86
N THR A 460 38.45 24.31 26.12
CA THR A 460 39.69 24.78 26.76
C THR A 460 40.68 23.63 26.99
N LEU A 461 40.17 22.46 27.39
CA LEU A 461 41.00 21.26 27.58
C LEU A 461 41.57 20.77 26.25
N LEU A 462 40.77 20.74 25.18
CA LEU A 462 41.23 20.36 23.84
C LEU A 462 42.25 21.37 23.28
N LYS A 463 42.11 22.66 23.58
CA LYS A 463 43.13 23.66 23.19
C LYS A 463 44.46 23.50 23.93
N THR A 464 44.43 22.96 25.15
CA THR A 464 45.63 22.86 26.02
C THR A 464 46.35 21.53 25.80
N VAL A 465 45.61 20.42 25.86
CA VAL A 465 46.16 19.06 25.86
C VAL A 465 45.85 18.32 24.55
N GLY A 466 44.99 18.87 23.70
CA GLY A 466 44.49 18.18 22.50
C GLY A 466 45.57 17.86 21.47
N GLU A 467 46.57 18.72 21.29
CA GLU A 467 47.68 18.51 20.34
C GLU A 467 48.73 17.51 20.83
N ARG A 468 48.62 17.04 22.08
CA ARG A 468 49.55 16.03 22.61
C ARG A 468 49.37 14.73 21.85
N GLN A 469 50.48 14.24 21.29
CA GLN A 469 50.53 12.95 20.61
C GLN A 469 50.51 11.83 21.65
N ILE A 470 49.63 10.85 21.45
CA ILE A 470 49.48 9.71 22.34
C ILE A 470 49.38 8.42 21.52
N LYS A 471 49.88 7.33 22.08
CA LYS A 471 49.78 5.99 21.49
C LYS A 471 49.45 4.98 22.56
N TYR A 472 48.57 4.04 22.24
CA TYR A 472 48.23 2.92 23.12
C TYR A 472 49.16 1.75 22.86
N GLY A 473 49.74 1.19 23.91
CA GLY A 473 50.65 0.06 23.79
C GLY A 473 51.35 -0.26 25.10
N VAL A 474 52.46 -0.96 25.01
CA VAL A 474 53.24 -1.44 26.15
C VAL A 474 54.19 -0.33 26.60
N VAL A 475 54.15 -0.02 27.90
CA VAL A 475 55.10 0.87 28.56
C VAL A 475 55.83 0.07 29.63
N GLN A 476 57.17 0.09 29.60
CA GLN A 476 57.99 -0.54 30.63
C GLN A 476 57.95 0.32 31.91
N GLU A 477 57.32 -0.19 32.97
CA GLU A 477 57.46 0.35 34.32
C GLU A 477 58.38 -0.55 35.13
N LYS A 478 58.98 0.00 36.20
CA LYS A 478 60.16 -0.46 36.94
C LYS A 478 60.37 -1.97 37.18
N ASP A 479 59.37 -2.85 37.00
CA ASP A 479 59.53 -4.31 36.91
C ASP A 479 58.48 -5.07 36.06
N ASP A 480 57.40 -4.44 35.55
CA ASP A 480 56.30 -5.13 34.82
C ASP A 480 55.84 -4.34 33.56
N PRO A 481 55.58 -5.00 32.40
CA PRO A 481 55.00 -4.35 31.23
C PRO A 481 53.49 -4.11 31.40
N VAL A 482 53.06 -2.86 31.20
CA VAL A 482 51.66 -2.43 31.37
C VAL A 482 51.12 -1.82 30.07
N LEU A 483 49.85 -2.10 29.74
CA LEU A 483 49.16 -1.51 28.58
C LEU A 483 48.50 -0.18 28.94
N ARG A 484 48.98 0.93 28.38
CA ARG A 484 48.40 2.27 28.59
C ARG A 484 48.64 3.20 27.41
N LEU A 485 47.97 4.35 27.44
CA LEU A 485 48.29 5.49 26.58
C LEU A 485 49.51 6.21 27.14
N GLY A 486 50.47 6.49 26.28
CA GLY A 486 51.67 7.25 26.62
C GLY A 486 52.23 7.99 25.42
N ASP A 487 53.35 8.69 25.63
CA ASP A 487 54.04 9.40 24.56
C ASP A 487 54.57 8.39 23.51
N PRO A 488 54.44 8.67 22.20
CA PRO A 488 54.73 7.70 21.14
C PRO A 488 56.15 7.14 21.15
N ASP A 489 57.11 7.89 21.67
CA ASP A 489 58.53 7.52 21.74
C ASP A 489 58.83 6.45 22.79
N VAL A 490 57.97 6.35 23.82
CA VAL A 490 58.12 5.41 24.94
C VAL A 490 57.25 4.16 24.75
N VAL A 491 56.16 4.28 23.98
CA VAL A 491 55.15 3.23 23.81
C VAL A 491 55.51 2.29 22.65
N VAL A 492 55.65 1.00 22.96
CA VAL A 492 55.90 -0.05 21.95
C VAL A 492 54.60 -0.80 21.64
N ALA A 493 54.43 -1.25 20.39
CA ALA A 493 53.27 -2.04 20.01
C ALA A 493 53.33 -3.44 20.67
N PRO A 494 52.22 -3.97 21.22
CA PRO A 494 52.20 -5.26 21.90
C PRO A 494 52.45 -6.42 20.92
N ALA A 495 53.33 -7.35 21.31
CA ALA A 495 53.62 -8.54 20.52
C ALA A 495 52.63 -9.67 20.80
N LYS A 496 52.46 -10.58 19.84
CA LYS A 496 51.57 -11.72 19.97
C LYS A 496 52.08 -12.66 21.07
N GLY A 497 51.21 -12.98 22.04
CA GLY A 497 51.50 -13.88 23.15
C GLY A 497 51.98 -13.19 24.43
N GLU A 498 52.23 -11.88 24.41
CA GLU A 498 52.62 -11.13 25.61
C GLU A 498 51.45 -10.98 26.59
N CYS A 499 51.77 -11.03 27.88
CA CYS A 499 50.83 -10.86 28.99
C CYS A 499 51.16 -9.58 29.74
N PHE A 500 50.13 -8.84 30.14
CA PHE A 500 50.27 -7.50 30.75
C PHE A 500 49.41 -7.39 31.99
N ARG A 501 49.90 -6.69 33.01
CA ARG A 501 49.27 -6.59 34.33
C ARG A 501 48.14 -5.57 34.39
#